data_AF-A0A919QI03-F1
#
_entry.id   AF-A0A919QI03-F1
#
_cell.length_a   1.000
_cell.length_b   1.000
_cell.length_c   1.000
_cell.angle_alpha   90.00
_cell.angle_beta   90.00
_cell.angle_gamma   90.00
#
_symmetry.space_group_name_H-M   'P 1'
#
loop_
_entity.id
_entity.type
_entity.pdbx_description
1 polymer ?
#
loop_
_entity_poly.entity_id
_entity_poly.type
_entity_poly.pdbx_seq_one_letter_code
_entity_poly.pdbx_strand_id
1 'polypeptide(L)'
;MARSIKGNPALARPYRDLVWLAYLTLPPDGGERRLLHAHRLAARAVLRHPDDLPAARLRVLTRALRHRVRPWLGVARPLEVVPAVVRSGEHAFTAALESLPAPARAAYAMTRLEGLPPDETRRVLGQAAVAEPSIALALVDALEDEHGPAMPHRPAADPTLARVYGRVTPRWPASVVTVLVLAGVMGVPYWLGTGAPVRSATAVLALQRVPEGAWRSTTTLDVRAWHPRGALIDDRPVTTRALRAWQGSVRPEALYGVSPAPPATDPQLLYADRLDGGTIVLMRDPGRIARYAESRGVASLEVFPEPRAKPDGSSPLKLSGSRYLLPPWVEEVSSASLSRLGARWAPVPVTDGVTGPVPPVRTGACWRGPVLRLRAPSIAHGLPYTMIDFGRLALADIQHQPPPPAEIDRYGPPEIDTSLTAFSAWAYLGCALPFPPTEVQAATAWEFWSGPLPEQATGRWLCTRFTNADGTSTTRATLLAYAQGRTTAIPTGERTNTWDCSRLTRDVVSGTWWRAPSGRWYYLAAASRRITQLSIMGVGVVDTLSASTFSSTPGPVSTTTPRIKITLKATVPDGAAPPIFQQTYEP
;
A
#
# COMPACT_ATOMS: atom_id res chain seq x y z
N MET A 1 1.10 -16.55 -36.63
CA MET A 1 -0.14 -16.03 -36.00
C MET A 1 -0.07 -16.24 -34.50
N ALA A 2 0.44 -15.24 -33.76
CA ALA A 2 0.55 -15.28 -32.30
C ALA A 2 -0.63 -14.49 -31.71
N ARG A 3 -1.72 -15.18 -31.36
CA ARG A 3 -2.83 -14.55 -30.64
C ARG A 3 -2.42 -14.37 -29.18
N SER A 4 -2.18 -13.12 -28.79
CA SER A 4 -2.02 -12.67 -27.42
C SER A 4 -3.27 -13.02 -26.61
N ILE A 5 -3.09 -13.68 -25.47
CA ILE A 5 -4.15 -14.08 -24.53
C ILE A 5 -4.84 -12.84 -23.87
N LYS A 6 -4.32 -11.62 -24.08
CA LYS A 6 -4.78 -10.40 -23.40
C LYS A 6 -6.13 -9.81 -23.86
N GLY A 7 -6.90 -10.49 -24.72
CA GLY A 7 -8.12 -9.92 -25.32
C GLY A 7 -9.42 -10.71 -25.21
N ASN A 8 -9.44 -11.91 -24.61
CA ASN A 8 -10.65 -12.72 -24.60
C ASN A 8 -11.14 -13.02 -23.16
N PRO A 9 -12.17 -12.30 -22.63
CA PRO A 9 -12.73 -12.60 -21.32
C PRO A 9 -13.25 -14.04 -21.20
N ALA A 10 -13.53 -14.70 -22.33
CA ALA A 10 -13.90 -16.12 -22.36
C ALA A 10 -12.75 -17.07 -21.97
N LEU A 11 -11.47 -16.66 -22.06
CA LEU A 11 -10.30 -17.48 -21.70
C LEU A 11 -9.77 -17.23 -20.28
N ALA A 12 -10.16 -16.14 -19.62
CA ALA A 12 -9.68 -15.79 -18.29
C ALA A 12 -10.14 -16.79 -17.21
N ARG A 13 -11.39 -17.24 -17.31
CA ARG A 13 -11.95 -18.26 -16.40
C ARG A 13 -11.38 -19.67 -16.68
N PRO A 14 -11.36 -20.17 -17.93
CA PRO A 14 -10.70 -21.45 -18.26
C PRO A 14 -9.24 -21.55 -17.82
N TYR A 15 -8.45 -20.49 -18.00
CA TYR A 15 -7.05 -20.51 -17.56
C TYR A 15 -6.93 -20.56 -16.04
N ARG A 16 -7.73 -19.77 -15.32
CA ARG A 16 -7.79 -19.77 -13.85
C ARG A 16 -8.14 -21.15 -13.31
N ASP A 17 -9.17 -21.77 -13.85
CA ASP A 17 -9.66 -23.09 -13.48
C ASP A 17 -8.56 -24.15 -13.63
N LEU A 18 -7.85 -24.13 -14.77
CA LEU A 18 -6.72 -25.04 -15.03
C LEU A 18 -5.52 -24.82 -14.10
N VAL A 19 -5.24 -23.57 -13.69
CA VAL A 19 -4.18 -23.28 -12.70
C VAL A 19 -4.56 -23.82 -11.32
N TRP A 20 -5.80 -23.65 -10.90
CA TRP A 20 -6.33 -24.19 -9.64
C TRP A 20 -6.26 -25.73 -9.62
N LEU A 21 -6.74 -26.37 -10.68
CA LEU A 21 -6.65 -27.81 -10.84
C LEU A 21 -5.21 -28.31 -10.76
N ALA A 22 -4.28 -27.67 -11.47
CA ALA A 22 -2.87 -28.06 -11.44
C ALA A 22 -2.25 -27.85 -10.05
N TYR A 23 -2.48 -26.70 -9.44
CA TYR A 23 -1.91 -26.34 -8.14
C TYR A 23 -2.37 -27.27 -7.03
N LEU A 24 -3.68 -27.55 -6.94
CA LEU A 24 -4.23 -28.43 -5.91
C LEU A 24 -3.84 -29.89 -6.12
N THR A 25 -3.72 -30.36 -7.37
CA THR A 25 -3.31 -31.74 -7.64
C THR A 25 -1.81 -31.97 -7.36
N LEU A 26 -0.96 -30.96 -7.57
CA LEU A 26 0.49 -31.07 -7.32
C LEU A 26 0.81 -31.24 -5.82
N PRO A 27 1.91 -31.92 -5.44
CA PRO A 27 2.28 -32.14 -4.04
C PRO A 27 2.44 -30.83 -3.25
N PRO A 28 1.98 -30.78 -1.98
CA PRO A 28 1.94 -29.53 -1.22
C PRO A 28 3.32 -28.98 -0.85
N ASP A 29 4.30 -29.85 -0.64
CA ASP A 29 5.67 -29.50 -0.20
C ASP A 29 6.53 -28.81 -1.28
N GLY A 30 5.94 -28.47 -2.43
CA GLY A 30 6.65 -27.92 -3.58
C GLY A 30 6.98 -26.42 -3.50
N GLY A 31 6.46 -25.67 -2.52
CA GLY A 31 6.67 -24.23 -2.37
C GLY A 31 6.45 -23.45 -3.68
N GLU A 32 7.39 -22.56 -4.03
CA GLU A 32 7.41 -21.83 -5.31
C GLU A 32 7.29 -22.73 -6.54
N ARG A 33 7.90 -23.92 -6.51
CA ARG A 33 7.92 -24.82 -7.68
C ARG A 33 6.52 -25.29 -8.02
N ARG A 34 5.70 -25.55 -7.00
CA ARG A 34 4.31 -25.98 -7.15
C ARG A 34 3.54 -24.95 -7.97
N LEU A 35 3.71 -23.67 -7.64
CA LEU A 35 3.06 -22.55 -8.31
C LEU A 35 3.54 -22.41 -9.77
N LEU A 36 4.85 -22.40 -10.00
CA LEU A 36 5.42 -22.30 -11.35
C LEU A 36 5.02 -23.49 -12.23
N HIS A 37 5.02 -24.71 -11.69
CA HIS A 37 4.59 -25.90 -12.41
C HIS A 37 3.10 -25.85 -12.75
N ALA A 38 2.26 -25.37 -11.83
CA ALA A 38 0.82 -25.20 -12.08
C ALA A 38 0.56 -24.27 -13.28
N HIS A 39 1.17 -23.08 -13.29
CA HIS A 39 1.05 -22.14 -14.42
C HIS A 39 1.60 -22.73 -15.73
N ARG A 40 2.71 -23.47 -15.67
CA ARG A 40 3.34 -24.07 -16.85
C ARG A 40 2.48 -25.18 -17.43
N LEU A 41 1.80 -25.97 -16.59
CA LEU A 41 0.85 -27.00 -17.03
C LEU A 41 -0.38 -26.38 -17.67
N ALA A 42 -0.99 -25.39 -17.03
CA ALA A 42 -2.17 -24.68 -17.54
C ALA A 42 -1.89 -23.99 -18.89
N ALA A 43 -0.79 -23.21 -18.98
CA ALA A 43 -0.42 -22.52 -20.22
C ALA A 43 -0.16 -23.51 -21.37
N ARG A 44 0.53 -24.63 -21.11
CA ARG A 44 0.78 -25.67 -22.12
C ARG A 44 -0.48 -26.43 -22.54
N ALA A 45 -1.49 -26.49 -21.69
CA ALA A 45 -2.76 -27.13 -22.01
C ALA A 45 -3.58 -26.21 -22.91
N VAL A 46 -3.76 -24.94 -22.52
CA VAL A 46 -4.47 -23.92 -23.32
C VAL A 46 -3.81 -23.73 -24.69
N LEU A 47 -2.47 -23.66 -24.76
CA LEU A 47 -1.77 -23.51 -26.03
C LEU A 47 -1.98 -24.67 -27.02
N ARG A 48 -2.26 -25.88 -26.51
CA ARG A 48 -2.46 -27.04 -27.37
C ARG A 48 -3.93 -27.36 -27.63
N HIS A 49 -4.81 -26.87 -26.78
CA HIS A 49 -6.25 -27.09 -26.81
C HIS A 49 -6.97 -25.75 -26.55
N PRO A 50 -6.82 -24.76 -27.46
CA PRO A 50 -7.25 -23.38 -27.22
C PRO A 50 -8.77 -23.20 -27.05
N ASP A 51 -9.56 -24.09 -27.66
CA ASP A 51 -11.03 -24.04 -27.65
C ASP A 51 -11.66 -25.35 -27.12
N ASP A 52 -10.87 -26.23 -26.49
CA ASP A 52 -11.32 -27.52 -25.92
C ASP A 52 -10.89 -27.62 -24.45
N LEU A 53 -11.69 -26.99 -23.59
CA LEU A 53 -11.46 -27.00 -22.14
C LEU A 53 -11.50 -28.41 -21.53
N PRO A 54 -12.43 -29.32 -21.91
CA PRO A 54 -12.38 -30.72 -21.45
C PRO A 54 -11.04 -31.42 -21.75
N ALA A 55 -10.50 -31.30 -22.97
CA ALA A 55 -9.22 -31.91 -23.31
C ALA A 55 -8.03 -31.20 -22.62
N ALA A 56 -8.10 -29.89 -22.43
CA ALA A 56 -7.12 -29.13 -21.65
C ALA A 56 -7.09 -29.60 -20.18
N ARG A 57 -8.27 -29.78 -19.58
CA ARG A 57 -8.47 -30.26 -18.21
C ARG A 57 -7.89 -31.65 -18.01
N LEU A 58 -8.28 -32.62 -18.83
CA LEU A 58 -7.80 -33.99 -18.75
C LEU A 58 -6.26 -34.06 -18.87
N ARG A 59 -5.69 -33.24 -19.75
CA ARG A 59 -4.23 -33.15 -19.92
C ARG A 59 -3.52 -32.55 -18.71
N VAL A 60 -4.07 -31.49 -18.09
CA VAL A 60 -3.51 -30.92 -16.85
C VAL A 60 -3.55 -31.94 -15.74
N LEU A 61 -4.72 -32.56 -15.51
CA LEU A 61 -4.94 -33.56 -14.48
C LEU A 61 -3.98 -34.75 -14.64
N THR A 62 -3.91 -35.34 -15.84
CA THR A 62 -3.04 -36.49 -16.13
C THR A 62 -1.57 -36.16 -15.85
N ARG A 63 -1.12 -34.95 -16.19
CA ARG A 63 0.27 -34.54 -15.95
C ARG A 63 0.56 -34.19 -14.50
N ALA A 64 -0.39 -33.58 -13.80
CA ALA A 64 -0.24 -33.27 -12.39
C ALA A 64 -0.20 -34.54 -11.54
N LEU A 65 -1.06 -35.54 -11.82
CA LEU A 65 -1.07 -36.84 -11.14
C LEU A 65 0.21 -37.66 -11.38
N ARG A 66 0.80 -37.55 -12.58
CA ARG A 66 2.08 -38.22 -12.91
C ARG A 66 3.31 -37.44 -12.46
N HIS A 67 3.14 -36.25 -11.87
CA HIS A 67 4.26 -35.41 -11.49
C HIS A 67 4.98 -35.99 -10.28
N ARG A 68 6.21 -36.45 -10.47
CA ARG A 68 7.11 -36.85 -9.38
C ARG A 68 8.01 -35.68 -8.99
N VAL A 69 8.03 -35.33 -7.70
CA VAL A 69 8.98 -34.33 -7.18
C VAL A 69 10.37 -34.95 -7.23
N ARG A 70 11.30 -34.36 -8.00
CA ARG A 70 12.71 -34.70 -7.89
C ARG A 70 13.32 -33.90 -6.73
N PRO A 71 13.92 -34.56 -5.71
CA PRO A 71 14.71 -33.84 -4.71
C PRO A 71 15.87 -33.15 -5.42
N TRP A 72 16.03 -31.84 -5.19
CA TRP A 72 17.11 -31.07 -5.78
C TRP A 72 18.13 -30.74 -4.70
N LEU A 73 19.37 -31.19 -4.91
CA LEU A 73 20.53 -30.78 -4.13
C LEU A 73 20.98 -29.39 -4.62
N GLY A 74 20.68 -28.36 -3.83
CA GLY A 74 21.38 -27.06 -3.77
C GLY A 74 21.33 -26.11 -4.99
N VAL A 75 20.92 -24.85 -4.77
CA VAL A 75 21.71 -23.60 -4.83
C VAL A 75 20.77 -22.49 -4.34
N ALA A 76 21.25 -21.63 -3.42
CA ALA A 76 20.50 -20.50 -2.89
C ALA A 76 19.97 -19.59 -4.01
N ARG A 77 18.65 -19.38 -4.06
CA ARG A 77 18.03 -18.44 -5.00
C ARG A 77 17.69 -17.13 -4.31
N PRO A 78 17.92 -15.99 -4.97
CA PRO A 78 17.56 -14.68 -4.45
C PRO A 78 16.08 -14.33 -4.66
N LEU A 79 15.25 -15.20 -5.24
CA LEU A 79 13.84 -14.95 -5.54
C LEU A 79 12.98 -16.11 -5.02
N GLU A 80 11.94 -15.79 -4.26
CA GLU A 80 10.96 -16.71 -3.70
C GLU A 80 9.56 -16.30 -4.20
N VAL A 81 8.88 -17.16 -4.96
CA VAL A 81 7.54 -16.88 -5.49
C VAL A 81 6.49 -17.68 -4.72
N VAL A 82 5.61 -17.00 -3.99
CA VAL A 82 4.58 -17.63 -3.14
C VAL A 82 3.20 -17.21 -3.65
N PRO A 83 2.19 -18.10 -3.69
CA PRO A 83 0.83 -17.70 -4.00
C PRO A 83 0.35 -16.66 -2.98
N ALA A 84 -0.42 -15.68 -3.44
CA ALA A 84 -0.93 -14.64 -2.56
C ALA A 84 -1.92 -15.26 -1.56
N VAL A 85 -1.60 -15.18 -0.26
CA VAL A 85 -2.58 -15.48 0.79
C VAL A 85 -3.65 -14.40 0.73
N VAL A 86 -4.87 -14.79 0.39
CA VAL A 86 -6.01 -13.89 0.24
C VAL A 86 -6.84 -13.86 1.52
N ARG A 87 -6.79 -14.92 2.35
CA ARG A 87 -7.56 -15.02 3.62
C ARG A 87 -6.80 -15.82 4.69
N SER A 88 -6.50 -15.20 5.83
CA SER A 88 -5.76 -15.82 6.94
C SER A 88 -6.60 -16.71 7.88
N GLY A 89 -7.93 -16.75 7.71
CA GLY A 89 -8.83 -17.57 8.54
C GLY A 89 -8.97 -19.03 8.10
N GLU A 90 -8.48 -19.38 6.91
CA GLU A 90 -8.75 -20.68 6.26
C GLU A 90 -7.55 -21.64 6.23
N HIS A 91 -6.57 -21.42 7.12
CA HIS A 91 -5.36 -22.24 7.18
C HIS A 91 -5.65 -23.68 7.59
N ALA A 92 -6.55 -23.91 8.54
CA ALA A 92 -6.93 -25.26 8.99
C ALA A 92 -7.55 -26.08 7.85
N PHE A 93 -8.51 -25.50 7.13
CA PHE A 93 -9.11 -26.12 5.96
C PHE A 93 -8.08 -26.38 4.86
N THR A 94 -7.20 -25.41 4.59
CA THR A 94 -6.17 -25.57 3.55
C THR A 94 -5.20 -26.70 3.89
N ALA A 95 -4.80 -26.82 5.16
CA ALA A 95 -3.96 -27.91 5.65
C ALA A 95 -4.67 -29.27 5.55
N ALA A 96 -5.95 -29.34 5.93
CA ALA A 96 -6.76 -30.54 5.81
C ALA A 96 -6.95 -30.96 4.34
N LEU A 97 -7.24 -30.01 3.44
CA LEU A 97 -7.29 -30.26 2.00
C LEU A 97 -5.94 -30.75 1.46
N GLU A 98 -4.82 -30.16 1.89
CA GLU A 98 -3.48 -30.57 1.44
C GLU A 98 -3.06 -31.96 1.93
N SER A 99 -3.64 -32.43 3.03
CA SER A 99 -3.45 -33.79 3.56
C SER A 99 -4.17 -34.86 2.73
N LEU A 100 -5.16 -34.47 1.92
CA LEU A 100 -5.89 -35.42 1.07
C LEU A 100 -5.03 -35.95 -0.09
N PRO A 101 -5.29 -37.19 -0.56
CA PRO A 101 -4.68 -37.72 -1.76
C PRO A 101 -4.87 -36.81 -2.98
N ALA A 102 -3.90 -36.79 -3.89
CA ALA A 102 -3.94 -35.94 -5.10
C ALA A 102 -5.24 -36.08 -5.92
N PRO A 103 -5.85 -37.28 -6.09
CA PRO A 103 -7.15 -37.40 -6.74
C PRO A 103 -8.29 -36.66 -6.03
N ALA A 104 -8.32 -36.65 -4.68
CA ALA A 104 -9.33 -35.93 -3.91
C ALA A 104 -9.14 -34.41 -3.99
N ARG A 105 -7.89 -33.92 -3.97
CA ARG A 105 -7.59 -32.49 -4.19
C ARG A 105 -7.97 -32.03 -5.60
N ALA A 106 -7.81 -32.90 -6.60
CA ALA A 106 -8.27 -32.65 -7.96
C ALA A 106 -9.81 -32.64 -8.07
N ALA A 107 -10.48 -33.56 -7.36
CA ALA A 107 -11.93 -33.61 -7.27
C ALA A 107 -12.48 -32.30 -6.67
N TYR A 108 -11.90 -31.82 -5.57
CA TYR A 108 -12.25 -30.54 -4.94
C TYR A 108 -12.15 -29.35 -5.92
N ALA A 109 -11.05 -29.28 -6.68
CA ALA A 109 -10.86 -28.23 -7.67
C ALA A 109 -11.99 -28.24 -8.72
N MET A 110 -12.32 -29.40 -9.27
CA MET A 110 -13.35 -29.52 -10.31
C MET A 110 -14.76 -29.27 -9.75
N THR A 111 -15.13 -29.84 -8.60
CA THR A 111 -16.51 -29.74 -8.09
C THR A 111 -16.80 -28.40 -7.40
N ARG A 112 -15.84 -27.84 -6.65
CA ARG A 112 -16.08 -26.66 -5.82
C ARG A 112 -15.52 -25.36 -6.41
N LEU A 113 -14.41 -25.41 -7.15
CA LEU A 113 -13.82 -24.21 -7.76
C LEU A 113 -14.33 -24.00 -9.19
N GLU A 114 -14.36 -25.05 -10.00
CA GLU A 114 -14.86 -24.98 -11.39
C GLU A 114 -16.39 -25.13 -11.47
N GLY A 115 -17.00 -25.84 -10.52
CA GLY A 115 -18.45 -26.10 -10.47
C GLY A 115 -18.90 -27.27 -11.35
N LEU A 116 -18.02 -28.23 -11.65
CA LEU A 116 -18.36 -29.43 -12.43
C LEU A 116 -19.26 -30.38 -11.61
N PRO A 117 -20.28 -31.01 -12.23
CA PRO A 117 -21.08 -32.02 -11.58
C PRO A 117 -20.23 -33.21 -11.06
N PRO A 118 -20.62 -33.86 -9.94
CA PRO A 118 -19.90 -35.02 -9.40
C PRO A 118 -19.72 -36.17 -10.40
N ASP A 119 -20.75 -36.45 -11.21
CA ASP A 119 -20.70 -37.52 -12.22
C ASP A 119 -19.71 -37.22 -13.34
N GLU A 120 -19.64 -35.96 -13.77
CA GLU A 120 -18.67 -35.51 -14.76
C GLU A 120 -17.25 -35.55 -14.18
N THR A 121 -17.07 -35.13 -12.93
CA THR A 121 -15.79 -35.23 -12.22
C THR A 121 -15.32 -36.67 -12.11
N ARG A 122 -16.22 -37.61 -11.77
CA ARG A 122 -15.94 -39.06 -11.71
C ARG A 122 -15.43 -39.58 -13.04
N ARG A 123 -16.06 -39.18 -14.14
CA ARG A 123 -15.68 -39.54 -15.51
C ARG A 123 -14.30 -39.00 -15.87
N VAL A 124 -14.00 -37.73 -15.57
CA VAL A 124 -12.70 -37.10 -15.86
C VAL A 124 -11.57 -37.74 -15.04
N LEU A 125 -11.81 -38.06 -13.76
CA LEU A 125 -10.85 -38.80 -12.92
C LEU A 125 -10.59 -40.21 -13.47
N GLY A 126 -11.64 -40.92 -13.89
CA GLY A 126 -11.51 -42.23 -14.53
C GLY A 126 -10.70 -42.19 -15.83
N GLN A 127 -10.94 -41.18 -16.67
CA GLN A 127 -10.15 -40.94 -17.89
C GLN A 127 -8.68 -40.62 -17.61
N ALA A 128 -8.38 -40.03 -16.44
CA ALA A 128 -7.00 -39.78 -15.98
C ALA A 128 -6.35 -41.01 -15.32
N ALA A 129 -7.01 -42.18 -15.37
CA ALA A 129 -6.59 -43.45 -14.77
C ALA A 129 -6.51 -43.44 -13.24
N VAL A 130 -7.38 -42.70 -12.57
CA VAL A 130 -7.61 -42.83 -11.12
C VAL A 130 -8.42 -44.10 -10.87
N ALA A 131 -7.89 -45.03 -10.06
CA ALA A 131 -8.50 -46.34 -9.82
C ALA A 131 -9.88 -46.25 -9.14
N GLU A 132 -10.04 -45.36 -8.16
CA GLU A 132 -11.27 -45.22 -7.37
C GLU A 132 -11.77 -43.77 -7.33
N PRO A 133 -12.37 -43.25 -8.43
CA PRO A 133 -12.86 -41.88 -8.50
C PRO A 133 -13.93 -41.53 -7.46
N SER A 134 -14.74 -42.51 -7.05
CA SER A 134 -15.82 -42.30 -6.07
C SER A 134 -15.27 -42.02 -4.66
N ILE A 135 -14.15 -42.64 -4.28
CA ILE A 135 -13.50 -42.37 -2.98
C ILE A 135 -12.94 -40.95 -2.94
N ALA A 136 -12.38 -40.47 -4.06
CA ALA A 136 -11.88 -39.10 -4.15
C ALA A 136 -12.99 -38.05 -3.91
N LEU A 137 -14.21 -38.31 -4.37
CA LEU A 137 -15.38 -37.46 -4.12
C LEU A 137 -15.87 -37.59 -2.68
N ALA A 138 -15.94 -38.80 -2.13
CA ALA A 138 -16.35 -39.01 -0.73
C ALA A 138 -15.41 -38.31 0.28
N LEU A 139 -14.11 -38.26 -0.01
CA LEU A 139 -13.12 -37.53 0.80
C LEU A 139 -13.32 -36.00 0.75
N VAL A 140 -13.87 -35.47 -0.34
CA VAL A 140 -14.22 -34.05 -0.44
C VAL A 140 -15.45 -33.75 0.42
N ASP A 141 -16.46 -34.61 0.39
CA ASP A 141 -17.67 -34.43 1.20
C ASP A 141 -17.34 -34.55 2.70
N ALA A 142 -16.51 -35.52 3.10
CA ALA A 142 -16.04 -35.65 4.48
C ALA A 142 -15.23 -34.43 4.98
N LEU A 143 -14.41 -33.83 4.11
CA LEU A 143 -13.66 -32.61 4.43
C LEU A 143 -14.59 -31.42 4.70
N GLU A 144 -15.70 -31.31 3.96
CA GLU A 144 -16.69 -30.25 4.11
C GLU A 144 -17.60 -30.46 5.33
N ASP A 145 -17.95 -31.70 5.66
CA ASP A 145 -18.70 -32.03 6.88
C ASP A 145 -17.93 -31.59 8.15
N GLU A 146 -16.60 -31.73 8.14
CA GLU A 146 -15.74 -31.33 9.26
C GLU A 146 -15.56 -29.80 9.37
N HIS A 147 -15.49 -29.08 8.24
CA HIS A 147 -15.09 -27.67 8.19
C HIS A 147 -16.22 -26.71 7.80
N GLY A 148 -17.46 -27.20 7.68
CA GLY A 148 -18.63 -26.47 7.21
C GLY A 148 -18.69 -26.28 5.69
N PRO A 149 -19.87 -25.88 5.16
CA PRO A 149 -20.11 -25.80 3.73
C PRO A 149 -19.15 -24.84 3.00
N ALA A 150 -18.81 -25.17 1.74
CA ALA A 150 -17.94 -24.36 0.91
C ALA A 150 -18.51 -22.95 0.67
N MET A 151 -17.93 -21.95 1.32
CA MET A 151 -18.13 -20.55 0.95
C MET A 151 -17.41 -20.22 -0.37
N PRO A 152 -17.85 -19.19 -1.12
CA PRO A 152 -17.13 -18.75 -2.31
C PRO A 152 -15.66 -18.42 -2.01
N HIS A 153 -14.75 -19.09 -2.73
CA HIS A 153 -13.29 -18.87 -2.75
C HIS A 153 -12.48 -19.44 -1.56
N ARG A 154 -12.68 -20.71 -1.22
CA ARG A 154 -11.83 -21.52 -0.31
C ARG A 154 -10.93 -22.43 -1.17
N PRO A 155 -9.58 -22.34 -1.17
CA PRO A 155 -8.66 -22.25 -0.02
C PRO A 155 -7.90 -20.91 0.17
N ALA A 156 -7.09 -20.82 1.23
CA ALA A 156 -6.50 -19.57 1.78
C ALA A 156 -5.58 -18.76 0.83
N ALA A 157 -4.99 -19.39 -0.18
CA ALA A 157 -4.09 -18.76 -1.14
C ALA A 157 -4.58 -18.95 -2.57
N ASP A 158 -4.59 -17.88 -3.37
CA ASP A 158 -4.99 -17.95 -4.79
C ASP A 158 -3.73 -18.14 -5.66
N PRO A 159 -3.54 -19.31 -6.31
CA PRO A 159 -2.40 -19.59 -7.15
C PRO A 159 -2.45 -18.85 -8.49
N THR A 160 -3.51 -18.09 -8.81
CA THR A 160 -3.49 -17.18 -9.96
C THR A 160 -2.87 -15.83 -9.64
N LEU A 161 -2.63 -15.54 -8.36
CA LEU A 161 -1.95 -14.35 -7.87
C LEU A 161 -0.63 -14.76 -7.20
N ALA A 162 0.50 -14.25 -7.69
CA ALA A 162 1.82 -14.58 -7.16
C ALA A 162 2.49 -13.37 -6.52
N ARG A 163 3.05 -13.54 -5.32
CA ARG A 163 3.99 -12.58 -4.71
C ARG A 163 5.42 -13.06 -4.95
N VAL A 164 6.27 -12.15 -5.39
CA VAL A 164 7.69 -12.42 -5.66
C VAL A 164 8.52 -11.68 -4.60
N TYR A 165 9.27 -12.42 -3.79
CA TYR A 165 10.15 -11.91 -2.75
C TYR A 165 11.60 -12.00 -3.21
N GLY A 166 12.35 -10.89 -3.16
CA GLY A 166 13.78 -10.87 -3.43
C GLY A 166 14.60 -10.92 -2.14
N ARG A 167 15.39 -11.98 -1.89
CA ARG A 167 16.44 -11.96 -0.87
C ARG A 167 17.71 -11.36 -1.47
N VAL A 168 17.97 -10.10 -1.16
CA VAL A 168 19.23 -9.43 -1.46
C VAL A 168 20.26 -9.87 -0.40
N THR A 169 21.19 -10.77 -0.75
CA THR A 169 22.37 -11.05 0.09
C THR A 169 23.43 -9.98 -0.17
N PRO A 170 23.83 -9.16 0.82
CA PRO A 170 24.86 -8.16 0.63
C PRO A 170 26.23 -8.79 0.89
N ARG A 171 27.11 -8.83 -0.13
CA ARG A 171 28.59 -8.75 -0.02
C ARG A 171 29.26 -8.92 -1.40
N TRP A 172 29.65 -7.77 -1.98
CA TRP A 172 30.92 -7.41 -2.68
C TRP A 172 31.53 -8.34 -3.77
N PRO A 173 32.39 -7.81 -4.67
CA PRO A 173 32.17 -7.88 -6.11
C PRO A 173 32.81 -9.09 -6.79
N ALA A 174 32.05 -9.80 -7.61
CA ALA A 174 32.55 -10.77 -8.60
C ALA A 174 32.14 -10.32 -10.00
N SER A 175 32.54 -9.10 -10.39
CA SER A 175 32.16 -8.44 -11.65
C SER A 175 32.83 -8.99 -12.91
N VAL A 176 33.30 -10.25 -12.94
CA VAL A 176 33.95 -10.81 -14.15
C VAL A 176 33.40 -12.18 -14.57
N VAL A 177 32.70 -12.93 -13.71
CA VAL A 177 32.23 -14.29 -14.07
C VAL A 177 30.77 -14.33 -14.56
N THR A 178 29.94 -13.35 -14.19
CA THR A 178 28.50 -13.35 -14.56
C THR A 178 28.24 -12.98 -16.04
N VAL A 179 29.18 -12.30 -16.71
CA VAL A 179 29.07 -11.96 -18.14
C VAL A 179 29.29 -13.20 -19.03
N LEU A 180 30.12 -14.16 -18.61
CA LEU A 180 30.40 -15.38 -19.39
C LEU A 180 29.27 -16.41 -19.30
N VAL A 181 28.52 -16.47 -18.18
CA VAL A 181 27.41 -17.41 -18.03
C VAL A 181 26.12 -16.93 -18.70
N LEU A 182 25.91 -15.61 -18.82
CA LEU A 182 24.81 -15.04 -19.60
C LEU A 182 25.04 -15.08 -21.12
N ALA A 183 26.30 -15.15 -21.58
CA ALA A 183 26.63 -15.36 -22.99
C ALA A 183 26.34 -16.80 -23.46
N GLY A 184 26.47 -17.81 -22.59
CA GLY A 184 26.19 -19.21 -22.91
C GLY A 184 24.71 -19.54 -23.14
N VAL A 185 23.78 -18.76 -22.56
CA VAL A 185 22.33 -18.99 -22.69
C VAL A 185 21.72 -18.24 -23.89
N MET A 186 22.42 -17.24 -24.43
CA MET A 186 22.07 -16.57 -25.70
C MET A 186 22.66 -17.24 -26.95
N GLY A 187 23.46 -18.30 -26.82
CA GLY A 187 24.09 -19.01 -27.94
C GLY A 187 23.24 -20.12 -28.59
N VAL A 188 22.08 -20.46 -28.04
CA VAL A 188 21.23 -21.55 -28.57
C VAL A 188 20.56 -21.21 -29.92
N PRO A 189 20.25 -19.94 -30.27
CA PRO A 189 19.86 -19.59 -31.64
C PRO A 189 21.08 -19.42 -32.58
N TYR A 190 22.30 -19.28 -32.05
CA TYR A 190 23.51 -19.03 -32.84
C TYR A 190 24.07 -20.30 -33.51
N TRP A 191 23.70 -21.49 -33.03
CA TRP A 191 24.06 -22.76 -33.66
C TRP A 191 23.19 -23.15 -34.86
N LEU A 192 22.12 -22.39 -35.14
CA LEU A 192 21.23 -22.58 -36.30
C LEU A 192 21.28 -21.36 -37.24
N GLY A 193 22.50 -20.96 -37.64
CA GLY A 193 22.82 -20.54 -39.00
C GLY A 193 21.99 -19.48 -39.72
N THR A 194 21.42 -18.46 -39.05
CA THR A 194 20.82 -17.29 -39.73
C THR A 194 21.17 -15.99 -39.02
N GLY A 195 22.42 -15.53 -39.21
CA GLY A 195 22.92 -14.29 -38.65
C GLY A 195 22.48 -13.07 -39.47
N ALA A 196 21.53 -12.31 -38.95
CA ALA A 196 21.45 -10.87 -39.15
C ALA A 196 21.33 -10.19 -37.79
N PRO A 197 22.16 -9.17 -37.47
CA PRO A 197 22.10 -8.49 -36.18
C PRO A 197 20.81 -7.69 -36.07
N VAL A 198 19.96 -8.05 -35.10
CA VAL A 198 18.80 -7.24 -34.73
C VAL A 198 19.31 -5.99 -34.02
N ARG A 199 19.35 -4.86 -34.74
CA ARG A 199 19.32 -3.55 -34.11
C ARG A 199 18.05 -3.52 -33.25
N SER A 200 18.18 -3.30 -31.94
CA SER A 200 17.04 -3.00 -31.08
C SER A 200 16.28 -1.84 -31.70
N ALA A 201 15.13 -2.11 -32.32
CA ALA A 201 14.19 -1.08 -32.69
C ALA A 201 13.76 -0.42 -31.37
N THR A 202 14.21 0.81 -31.13
CA THR A 202 13.55 1.68 -30.16
C THR A 202 12.09 1.75 -30.60
N ALA A 203 11.18 1.23 -29.77
CA ALA A 203 9.77 1.41 -30.02
C ALA A 203 9.52 2.92 -30.17
N VAL A 204 8.93 3.34 -31.29
CA VAL A 204 8.52 4.73 -31.48
C VAL A 204 7.31 4.95 -30.58
N LEU A 205 7.57 5.34 -29.34
CA LEU A 205 6.51 5.65 -28.40
C LEU A 205 5.84 6.97 -28.79
N ALA A 206 4.53 7.01 -28.60
CA ALA A 206 3.73 8.21 -28.72
C ALA A 206 3.06 8.54 -27.38
N LEU A 207 2.74 9.81 -27.15
CA LEU A 207 1.96 10.20 -25.98
C LEU A 207 0.47 9.93 -26.24
N GLN A 208 -0.14 9.10 -25.41
CA GLN A 208 -1.57 8.85 -25.44
C GLN A 208 -2.33 10.02 -24.81
N ARG A 209 -3.52 10.28 -25.34
CA ARG A 209 -4.42 11.30 -24.81
C ARG A 209 -5.73 10.65 -24.42
N VAL A 210 -6.12 10.84 -23.16
CA VAL A 210 -7.42 10.39 -22.68
C VAL A 210 -8.47 11.43 -23.11
N PRO A 211 -9.61 11.01 -23.68
CA PRO A 211 -10.68 11.94 -24.06
C PRO A 211 -11.22 12.74 -22.87
N GLU A 212 -11.65 13.96 -23.13
CA GLU A 212 -12.35 14.76 -22.13
C GLU A 212 -13.62 14.03 -21.64
N GLY A 213 -13.90 14.12 -20.34
CA GLY A 213 -15.07 13.47 -19.75
C GLY A 213 -14.96 11.95 -19.58
N ALA A 214 -13.83 11.31 -19.91
CA ALA A 214 -13.63 9.86 -19.70
C ALA A 214 -13.88 9.40 -18.24
N TRP A 215 -13.67 10.30 -17.27
CA TRP A 215 -13.97 10.05 -15.86
C TRP A 215 -15.46 9.82 -15.58
N ARG A 216 -16.37 10.26 -16.45
CA ARG A 216 -17.83 10.10 -16.28
C ARG A 216 -18.31 8.68 -16.57
N SER A 217 -17.52 7.88 -17.27
CA SER A 217 -17.87 6.50 -17.68
C SER A 217 -17.06 5.42 -16.98
N THR A 218 -16.11 5.80 -16.11
CA THR A 218 -15.29 4.86 -15.33
C THR A 218 -15.88 4.63 -13.94
N THR A 219 -15.66 3.44 -13.40
CA THR A 219 -16.00 3.10 -12.01
C THR A 219 -14.93 3.53 -11.01
N THR A 220 -13.75 3.97 -11.49
CA THR A 220 -12.64 4.44 -10.66
C THR A 220 -12.25 5.88 -11.01
N LEU A 221 -12.33 6.76 -10.03
CA LEU A 221 -11.94 8.17 -10.14
C LEU A 221 -10.45 8.34 -9.82
N ASP A 222 -9.59 8.09 -10.80
CA ASP A 222 -8.14 8.23 -10.65
C ASP A 222 -7.46 8.86 -11.88
N VAL A 223 -6.12 8.98 -11.82
CA VAL A 223 -5.30 9.65 -12.83
C VAL A 223 -5.43 9.02 -14.23
N ARG A 224 -5.86 7.74 -14.33
CA ARG A 224 -6.08 7.07 -15.63
C ARG A 224 -7.19 7.72 -16.44
N ALA A 225 -8.13 8.40 -15.79
CA ALA A 225 -9.25 9.06 -16.44
C ALA A 225 -8.99 10.56 -16.73
N TRP A 226 -7.77 11.05 -16.50
CA TRP A 226 -7.44 12.46 -16.68
C TRP A 226 -7.09 12.78 -18.13
N HIS A 227 -7.85 13.68 -18.75
CA HIS A 227 -7.51 14.25 -20.04
C HIS A 227 -6.35 15.25 -19.92
N PRO A 228 -5.52 15.42 -20.97
CA PRO A 228 -4.43 16.38 -20.97
C PRO A 228 -4.95 17.82 -20.89
N ARG A 229 -4.31 18.67 -20.09
CA ARG A 229 -4.63 20.10 -19.93
C ARG A 229 -3.40 21.00 -20.08
N GLY A 230 -3.62 22.26 -20.41
CA GLY A 230 -2.57 23.28 -20.61
C GLY A 230 -2.34 23.67 -22.07
N ALA A 231 -1.77 24.86 -22.29
CA ALA A 231 -1.65 25.45 -23.62
C ALA A 231 -0.66 24.74 -24.55
N LEU A 232 0.23 23.89 -24.03
CA LEU A 232 1.28 23.21 -24.80
C LEU A 232 0.98 21.73 -25.10
N ILE A 233 -0.24 21.26 -24.83
CA ILE A 233 -0.60 19.84 -25.07
C ILE A 233 -0.50 19.43 -26.54
N ASP A 234 -0.65 20.39 -27.46
CA ASP A 234 -0.55 20.23 -28.91
C ASP A 234 0.80 20.64 -29.50
N ASP A 235 1.70 21.22 -28.69
CA ASP A 235 3.06 21.58 -29.11
C ASP A 235 3.91 20.32 -29.22
N ARG A 236 3.92 19.73 -30.43
CA ARG A 236 4.69 18.51 -30.72
C ARG A 236 6.18 18.64 -30.36
N PRO A 237 6.89 19.74 -30.70
CA PRO A 237 8.26 19.93 -30.25
C PRO A 237 8.44 19.78 -28.74
N VAL A 238 7.58 20.37 -27.91
CA VAL A 238 7.64 20.27 -26.44
C VAL A 238 7.31 18.85 -25.98
N THR A 239 6.21 18.27 -26.43
CA THR A 239 5.77 16.94 -25.97
C THR A 239 6.75 15.84 -26.38
N THR A 240 7.35 15.94 -27.57
CA THR A 240 8.38 15.01 -28.03
C THR A 240 9.68 15.17 -27.24
N ARG A 241 10.09 16.40 -26.89
CA ARG A 241 11.27 16.60 -26.03
C ARG A 241 11.06 16.00 -24.64
N ALA A 242 9.89 16.21 -24.03
CA ALA A 242 9.56 15.62 -22.74
C ALA A 242 9.58 14.08 -22.78
N LEU A 243 8.99 13.46 -23.81
CA LEU A 243 9.02 12.02 -23.98
C LEU A 243 10.44 11.49 -24.18
N ARG A 244 11.27 12.16 -24.98
CA ARG A 244 12.69 11.79 -25.16
C ARG A 244 13.49 11.91 -23.87
N ALA A 245 13.19 12.88 -23.02
CA ALA A 245 13.80 12.99 -21.70
C ALA A 245 13.53 11.73 -20.89
N TRP A 246 12.31 11.22 -20.90
CA TRP A 246 11.97 9.95 -20.23
C TRP A 246 12.57 8.72 -20.90
N GLN A 247 12.83 8.78 -22.21
CA GLN A 247 13.57 7.74 -22.92
C GLN A 247 15.09 7.82 -22.72
N GLY A 248 15.60 8.79 -21.94
CA GLY A 248 16.99 8.87 -21.53
C GLY A 248 17.79 10.03 -22.10
N SER A 249 17.17 11.00 -22.78
CA SER A 249 17.89 12.21 -23.23
C SER A 249 18.29 13.14 -22.07
N VAL A 250 17.69 12.95 -20.90
CA VAL A 250 18.08 13.58 -19.63
C VAL A 250 18.19 12.45 -18.61
N ARG A 251 19.10 12.59 -17.64
CA ARG A 251 19.21 11.62 -16.54
C ARG A 251 17.95 11.70 -15.67
N PRO A 252 17.13 10.64 -15.58
CA PRO A 252 15.96 10.63 -14.71
C PRO A 252 16.37 10.64 -13.23
N GLU A 253 15.70 11.45 -12.44
CA GLU A 253 15.70 11.36 -10.98
C GLU A 253 14.49 10.54 -10.53
N ALA A 254 14.73 9.28 -10.17
CA ALA A 254 13.67 8.43 -9.60
C ALA A 254 13.54 8.69 -8.10
N LEU A 255 12.32 8.98 -7.67
CA LEU A 255 11.99 9.30 -6.30
C LEU A 255 11.19 8.17 -5.64
N TYR A 256 11.46 7.90 -4.37
CA TYR A 256 10.68 6.95 -3.54
C TYR A 256 10.61 5.51 -4.09
N GLY A 257 11.73 5.01 -4.63
CA GLY A 257 11.87 3.60 -5.02
C GLY A 257 11.21 3.21 -6.34
N VAL A 258 10.70 4.18 -7.12
CA VAL A 258 10.20 3.90 -8.48
C VAL A 258 11.32 3.62 -9.46
N SER A 259 11.00 2.88 -10.52
CA SER A 259 11.96 2.62 -11.60
C SER A 259 12.24 3.88 -12.41
N PRO A 260 13.51 4.25 -12.65
CA PRO A 260 13.90 5.31 -13.58
C PRO A 260 13.84 4.87 -15.05
N ALA A 261 13.59 3.59 -15.34
CA ALA A 261 13.69 3.04 -16.70
C ALA A 261 12.76 3.78 -17.69
N PRO A 262 13.08 3.84 -18.99
CA PRO A 262 12.14 4.34 -19.99
C PRO A 262 10.79 3.60 -19.96
N PRO A 263 9.68 4.25 -20.31
CA PRO A 263 8.39 3.58 -20.45
C PRO A 263 8.47 2.50 -21.54
N ALA A 264 7.82 1.36 -21.30
CA ALA A 264 7.79 0.24 -22.25
C ALA A 264 6.62 0.33 -23.24
N THR A 265 5.61 1.13 -22.89
CA THR A 265 4.41 1.40 -23.68
C THR A 265 4.19 2.90 -23.80
N ASP A 266 3.29 3.30 -24.69
CA ASP A 266 2.93 4.70 -24.90
C ASP A 266 2.41 5.33 -23.58
N PRO A 267 3.12 6.31 -23.00
CA PRO A 267 2.68 6.97 -21.78
C PRO A 267 1.52 7.94 -22.07
N GLN A 268 0.67 8.17 -21.08
CA GLN A 268 -0.44 9.12 -21.14
C GLN A 268 0.06 10.55 -20.85
N LEU A 269 -0.33 11.53 -21.66
CA LEU A 269 -0.14 12.96 -21.37
C LEU A 269 -1.20 13.45 -20.38
N LEU A 270 -0.75 14.06 -19.28
CA LEU A 270 -1.64 14.64 -18.26
C LEU A 270 -1.67 16.17 -18.31
N TYR A 271 -0.53 16.79 -18.59
CA TYR A 271 -0.39 18.24 -18.56
C TYR A 271 0.80 18.71 -19.42
N ALA A 272 0.66 19.85 -20.08
CA ALA A 272 1.77 20.56 -20.71
C ALA A 272 1.50 22.06 -20.78
N ASP A 273 2.29 22.87 -20.08
CA ASP A 273 2.17 24.35 -20.13
C ASP A 273 3.44 25.07 -19.68
N ARG A 274 3.44 26.40 -19.76
CA ARG A 274 4.41 27.30 -19.13
C ARG A 274 3.92 27.75 -17.76
N LEU A 275 4.70 27.44 -16.73
CA LEU A 275 4.45 27.87 -15.35
C LEU A 275 5.71 28.47 -14.76
N ASP A 276 5.55 29.60 -14.06
CA ASP A 276 6.63 30.30 -13.34
C ASP A 276 7.90 30.54 -14.20
N GLY A 277 7.70 30.80 -15.51
CA GLY A 277 8.78 31.06 -16.46
C GLY A 277 9.50 29.82 -17.02
N GLY A 278 9.01 28.61 -16.75
CA GLY A 278 9.51 27.34 -17.31
C GLY A 278 8.41 26.49 -17.93
N THR A 279 8.79 25.53 -18.76
CA THR A 279 7.87 24.53 -19.34
C THR A 279 7.74 23.35 -18.40
N ILE A 280 6.52 22.89 -18.12
CA ILE A 280 6.24 21.71 -17.32
C ILE A 280 5.38 20.74 -18.13
N VAL A 281 5.78 19.47 -18.17
CA VAL A 281 5.01 18.38 -18.79
C VAL A 281 4.86 17.23 -17.81
N LEU A 282 3.63 16.79 -17.55
CA LEU A 282 3.34 15.60 -16.76
C LEU A 282 2.91 14.45 -17.67
N MET A 283 3.57 13.30 -17.51
CA MET A 283 3.29 12.08 -18.26
C MET A 283 3.11 10.91 -17.29
N ARG A 284 2.20 10.00 -17.61
CA ARG A 284 1.91 8.81 -16.80
C ARG A 284 2.27 7.54 -17.56
N ASP A 285 3.00 6.66 -16.90
CA ASP A 285 3.23 5.28 -17.28
C ASP A 285 2.71 4.44 -16.10
N PRO A 286 2.02 3.30 -16.29
CA PRO A 286 1.33 2.63 -15.19
C PRO A 286 2.18 2.45 -13.93
N GLY A 287 1.74 3.02 -12.80
CA GLY A 287 2.42 2.98 -11.51
C GLY A 287 3.38 4.15 -11.26
N ARG A 288 3.58 5.06 -12.21
CA ARG A 288 4.50 6.19 -12.08
C ARG A 288 4.13 7.42 -12.91
N ILE A 289 4.51 8.59 -12.41
CA ILE A 289 4.30 9.87 -13.08
C ILE A 289 5.65 10.54 -13.27
N ALA A 290 5.96 10.93 -14.50
CA ALA A 290 7.14 11.71 -14.83
C ALA A 290 6.79 13.18 -14.95
N ARG A 291 7.54 14.04 -14.26
CA ARG A 291 7.51 15.49 -14.38
C ARG A 291 8.75 15.93 -15.13
N TYR A 292 8.56 16.37 -16.36
CA TYR A 292 9.57 17.09 -17.13
C TYR A 292 9.46 18.57 -16.83
N ALA A 293 10.57 19.21 -16.49
CA ALA A 293 10.65 20.65 -16.31
C ALA A 293 11.85 21.22 -17.08
N GLU A 294 11.61 22.28 -17.85
CA GLU A 294 12.61 22.98 -18.64
C GLU A 294 12.57 24.48 -18.31
N SER A 295 13.68 25.03 -17.81
CA SER A 295 13.80 26.47 -17.54
C SER A 295 15.20 26.95 -17.92
N ARG A 296 15.27 28.09 -18.63
CA ARG A 296 16.53 28.71 -19.09
C ARG A 296 17.48 27.71 -19.80
N GLY A 297 16.92 26.80 -20.59
CA GLY A 297 17.67 25.78 -21.33
C GLY A 297 18.14 24.57 -20.50
N VAL A 298 17.83 24.53 -19.20
CA VAL A 298 18.12 23.38 -18.35
C VAL A 298 16.88 22.51 -18.25
N ALA A 299 16.99 21.26 -18.70
CA ALA A 299 15.94 20.26 -18.63
C ALA A 299 16.20 19.29 -17.46
N SER A 300 15.12 18.91 -16.78
CA SER A 300 15.11 17.94 -15.69
C SER A 300 13.94 16.98 -15.86
N LEU A 301 14.09 15.78 -15.32
CA LEU A 301 13.04 14.77 -15.33
C LEU A 301 13.02 14.07 -13.98
N GLU A 302 11.95 14.27 -13.23
CA GLU A 302 11.68 13.58 -11.99
C GLU A 302 10.61 12.52 -12.22
N VAL A 303 10.79 11.33 -11.65
CA VAL A 303 9.84 10.22 -11.75
C VAL A 303 9.35 9.88 -10.34
N PHE A 304 8.04 9.91 -10.16
CA PHE A 304 7.35 9.71 -8.89
C PHE A 304 6.47 8.46 -8.94
N PRO A 305 6.15 7.84 -7.80
CA PRO A 305 5.08 6.85 -7.74
C PRO A 305 3.74 7.48 -8.13
N GLU A 306 2.91 6.70 -8.81
CA GLU A 306 1.55 7.11 -9.10
C GLU A 306 0.74 7.14 -7.78
N PRO A 307 -0.02 8.22 -7.50
CA PRO A 307 -0.91 8.26 -6.35
C PRO A 307 -1.93 7.12 -6.40
N ARG A 308 -2.27 6.52 -5.27
CA ARG A 308 -3.32 5.50 -5.24
C ARG A 308 -4.69 6.11 -5.57
N ALA A 309 -5.52 5.31 -6.24
CA ALA A 309 -6.92 5.62 -6.44
C ALA A 309 -7.66 5.70 -5.09
N LYS A 310 -8.54 6.68 -4.96
CA LYS A 310 -9.47 6.82 -3.83
C LYS A 310 -10.90 6.61 -4.38
N PRO A 311 -11.79 5.89 -3.66
CA PRO A 311 -13.14 5.61 -4.17
C PRO A 311 -13.97 6.86 -4.51
N ASP A 312 -13.73 7.96 -3.80
CA ASP A 312 -14.49 9.21 -3.82
C ASP A 312 -13.65 10.42 -4.24
N GLY A 313 -12.40 10.23 -4.69
CA GLY A 313 -11.53 11.36 -5.03
C GLY A 313 -10.21 10.99 -5.68
N SER A 314 -9.37 11.98 -5.92
CA SER A 314 -8.00 11.79 -6.39
C SER A 314 -7.12 12.93 -5.89
N SER A 315 -5.84 12.64 -5.71
CA SER A 315 -4.87 13.63 -5.25
C SER A 315 -4.57 14.65 -6.35
N PRO A 316 -4.60 15.97 -6.05
CA PRO A 316 -3.99 16.95 -6.93
C PRO A 316 -2.50 16.66 -7.14
N LEU A 317 -1.99 16.97 -8.33
CA LEU A 317 -0.57 16.79 -8.66
C LEU A 317 0.15 18.13 -8.62
N LYS A 318 1.20 18.24 -7.81
CA LYS A 318 2.00 19.45 -7.69
C LYS A 318 2.80 19.72 -8.96
N LEU A 319 2.49 20.84 -9.62
CA LEU A 319 3.18 21.28 -10.84
C LEU A 319 4.46 22.03 -10.46
N SER A 320 4.31 23.07 -9.65
CA SER A 320 5.40 23.90 -9.12
C SER A 320 5.16 24.19 -7.63
N GLY A 321 6.11 24.87 -6.97
CA GLY A 321 6.12 25.07 -5.51
C GLY A 321 4.80 25.58 -4.89
N SER A 322 3.98 26.28 -5.67
CA SER A 322 2.72 26.88 -5.24
C SER A 322 1.48 26.49 -6.07
N ARG A 323 1.59 25.60 -7.07
CA ARG A 323 0.47 25.31 -7.99
C ARG A 323 0.24 23.82 -8.18
N TYR A 324 -1.04 23.45 -8.33
CA TYR A 324 -1.48 22.07 -8.44
C TYR A 324 -2.39 21.87 -9.65
N LEU A 325 -2.21 20.74 -10.33
CA LEU A 325 -3.16 20.21 -11.29
C LEU A 325 -4.25 19.44 -10.55
N LEU A 326 -5.48 19.89 -10.66
CA LEU A 326 -6.62 19.30 -9.97
C LEU A 326 -7.18 18.09 -10.70
N PRO A 327 -7.84 17.15 -10.01
CA PRO A 327 -8.67 16.15 -10.67
C PRO A 327 -9.73 16.82 -11.57
N PRO A 328 -10.01 16.30 -12.78
CA PRO A 328 -10.93 16.94 -13.73
C PRO A 328 -12.37 17.18 -13.27
N TRP A 329 -12.80 16.52 -12.20
CA TRP A 329 -14.14 16.65 -11.61
C TRP A 329 -14.17 17.58 -10.38
N VAL A 330 -13.02 18.12 -9.95
CA VAL A 330 -12.95 19.09 -8.85
C VAL A 330 -13.22 20.49 -9.40
N GLU A 331 -14.21 21.16 -8.81
CA GLU A 331 -14.69 22.47 -9.25
C GLU A 331 -14.36 23.59 -8.25
N GLU A 332 -14.37 23.27 -6.95
CA GLU A 332 -14.08 24.26 -5.91
C GLU A 332 -12.85 23.83 -5.11
N VAL A 333 -11.96 24.81 -4.87
CA VAL A 333 -10.77 24.62 -4.05
C VAL A 333 -10.65 25.76 -3.04
N SER A 334 -10.39 25.40 -1.79
CA SER A 334 -9.95 26.34 -0.76
C SER A 334 -8.63 25.86 -0.18
N SER A 335 -7.81 26.77 0.33
CA SER A 335 -6.57 26.42 1.05
C SER A 335 -6.52 27.06 2.43
N ALA A 336 -5.86 26.38 3.36
CA ALA A 336 -5.56 26.89 4.69
C ALA A 336 -4.22 26.32 5.16
N SER A 337 -3.36 27.13 5.76
CA SER A 337 -2.13 26.62 6.40
C SER A 337 -2.44 26.12 7.81
N LEU A 338 -1.88 24.97 8.20
CA LEU A 338 -2.03 24.43 9.56
C LEU A 338 -1.73 25.50 10.64
N SER A 339 -2.70 25.69 11.54
CA SER A 339 -2.68 26.73 12.57
C SER A 339 -3.35 26.27 13.85
N ARG A 340 -2.80 26.71 15.00
CA ARG A 340 -3.38 26.45 16.33
C ARG A 340 -4.69 27.21 16.56
N LEU A 341 -4.94 28.27 15.79
CA LEU A 341 -6.18 29.06 15.84
C LEU A 341 -7.32 28.42 15.02
N GLY A 342 -7.10 27.23 14.46
CA GLY A 342 -8.05 26.57 13.55
C GLY A 342 -7.83 26.94 12.09
N ALA A 343 -8.69 26.38 11.22
CA ALA A 343 -8.62 26.59 9.78
C ALA A 343 -9.09 27.99 9.40
N ARG A 344 -8.31 28.68 8.57
CA ARG A 344 -8.73 29.92 7.88
C ARG A 344 -8.74 29.63 6.38
N TRP A 345 -9.86 29.12 5.89
CA TRP A 345 -10.03 28.75 4.49
C TRP A 345 -10.10 29.98 3.59
N ALA A 346 -9.22 30.05 2.61
CA ALA A 346 -9.26 31.03 1.53
C ALA A 346 -9.59 30.32 0.21
N PRO A 347 -10.56 30.81 -0.58
CA PRO A 347 -10.83 30.24 -1.90
C PRO A 347 -9.60 30.42 -2.79
N VAL A 348 -9.31 29.42 -3.62
CA VAL A 348 -8.18 29.42 -4.55
C VAL A 348 -8.75 29.48 -5.97
N PRO A 349 -8.41 30.50 -6.78
CA PRO A 349 -8.89 30.57 -8.15
C PRO A 349 -8.35 29.37 -8.95
N VAL A 350 -9.12 28.89 -9.91
CA VAL A 350 -8.75 27.78 -10.79
C VAL A 350 -8.86 28.24 -12.24
N THR A 351 -7.84 27.95 -13.04
CA THR A 351 -7.79 28.25 -14.48
C THR A 351 -7.29 27.01 -15.19
N ASP A 352 -8.07 26.50 -16.15
CA ASP A 352 -7.74 25.30 -16.94
C ASP A 352 -7.36 24.06 -16.09
N GLY A 353 -8.03 23.91 -14.94
CA GLY A 353 -7.80 22.82 -13.99
C GLY A 353 -6.53 22.97 -13.14
N VAL A 354 -5.87 24.12 -13.20
CA VAL A 354 -4.69 24.46 -12.38
C VAL A 354 -5.05 25.49 -11.33
N THR A 355 -4.57 25.32 -10.12
CA THR A 355 -4.78 26.28 -9.05
C THR A 355 -3.98 27.58 -9.28
N GLY A 356 -4.52 28.68 -8.76
CA GLY A 356 -3.76 29.84 -8.36
C GLY A 356 -2.64 29.49 -7.37
N PRO A 357 -1.71 30.42 -7.10
CA PRO A 357 -0.63 30.19 -6.16
C PRO A 357 -1.19 29.98 -4.74
N VAL A 358 -0.78 28.87 -4.12
CA VAL A 358 -1.06 28.50 -2.74
C VAL A 358 0.23 28.65 -1.92
N PRO A 359 0.16 29.11 -0.65
CA PRO A 359 1.33 29.17 0.21
C PRO A 359 2.06 27.83 0.27
N PRO A 360 3.39 27.78 0.01
CA PRO A 360 4.13 26.53 0.01
C PRO A 360 4.25 25.95 1.41
N VAL A 361 4.55 24.64 1.49
CA VAL A 361 4.93 24.00 2.75
C VAL A 361 6.10 24.76 3.39
N ARG A 362 5.97 25.09 4.67
CA ARG A 362 7.06 25.66 5.46
C ARG A 362 7.69 24.55 6.28
N THR A 363 9.01 24.41 6.18
CA THR A 363 9.81 23.50 7.03
C THR A 363 10.75 24.33 7.92
N GLY A 364 11.12 23.78 9.07
CA GLY A 364 11.89 24.47 10.12
C GLY A 364 11.67 23.79 11.48
N ALA A 365 11.69 24.55 12.57
CA ALA A 365 11.38 24.02 13.91
C ALA A 365 9.95 23.42 14.01
N CYS A 366 9.04 23.91 13.18
CA CYS A 366 7.77 23.26 12.91
C CYS A 366 7.56 23.19 11.40
N TRP A 367 6.97 22.11 10.92
CA TRP A 367 6.43 22.09 9.57
C TRP A 367 4.97 22.52 9.54
N ARG A 368 4.60 23.26 8.49
CA ARG A 368 3.23 23.72 8.23
C ARG A 368 2.94 23.55 6.76
N GLY A 369 2.18 22.52 6.43
CA GLY A 369 1.66 22.31 5.07
C GLY A 369 0.46 23.21 4.81
N PRO A 370 0.27 23.69 3.56
CA PRO A 370 -1.07 24.04 3.12
C PRO A 370 -1.92 22.77 3.10
N VAL A 371 -3.14 22.90 3.59
CA VAL A 371 -4.21 21.93 3.40
C VAL A 371 -5.10 22.47 2.30
N LEU A 372 -5.41 21.65 1.31
CA LEU A 372 -6.42 21.92 0.31
C LEU A 372 -7.73 21.25 0.72
N ARG A 373 -8.82 22.00 0.63
CA ARG A 373 -10.19 21.49 0.68
C ARG A 373 -10.72 21.48 -0.73
N LEU A 374 -11.03 20.30 -1.23
CA LEU A 374 -11.41 20.02 -2.61
C LEU A 374 -12.87 19.59 -2.63
N ARG A 375 -13.65 20.11 -3.59
CA ARG A 375 -15.06 19.74 -3.75
C ARG A 375 -15.35 19.41 -5.20
N ALA A 376 -16.10 18.34 -5.40
CA ALA A 376 -16.56 17.87 -6.69
C ALA A 376 -18.08 17.70 -6.66
N PRO A 377 -18.87 18.76 -6.90
CA PRO A 377 -20.33 18.72 -6.75
C PRO A 377 -21.02 17.60 -7.53
N SER A 378 -20.48 17.25 -8.70
CA SER A 378 -21.02 16.18 -9.57
C SER A 378 -20.68 14.76 -9.13
N ILE A 379 -19.86 14.57 -8.09
CA ILE A 379 -19.31 13.29 -7.64
C ILE A 379 -19.52 13.14 -6.12
N ALA A 380 -19.74 11.92 -5.63
CA ALA A 380 -19.70 11.59 -4.19
C ALA A 380 -20.55 12.54 -3.30
N HIS A 381 -21.79 12.82 -3.72
CA HIS A 381 -22.72 13.73 -3.03
C HIS A 381 -22.22 15.17 -2.86
N GLY A 382 -21.15 15.57 -3.54
CA GLY A 382 -20.59 16.92 -3.47
C GLY A 382 -19.94 17.27 -2.14
N LEU A 383 -19.61 16.27 -1.31
CA LEU A 383 -18.93 16.49 -0.04
C LEU A 383 -17.46 16.87 -0.27
N PRO A 384 -16.94 17.84 0.50
CA PRO A 384 -15.54 18.21 0.40
C PRO A 384 -14.64 17.12 1.03
N TYR A 385 -13.41 17.01 0.54
CA TYR A 385 -12.35 16.22 1.15
C TYR A 385 -11.09 17.06 1.31
N THR A 386 -10.24 16.69 2.28
CA THR A 386 -9.05 17.47 2.65
C THR A 386 -7.76 16.72 2.36
N MET A 387 -6.78 17.42 1.81
CA MET A 387 -5.46 16.86 1.54
C MET A 387 -4.36 17.85 1.93
N ILE A 388 -3.25 17.35 2.46
CA ILE A 388 -2.12 18.17 2.91
C ILE A 388 -0.92 18.00 1.97
N ASP A 389 -0.25 19.11 1.68
CA ASP A 389 1.02 19.10 0.95
C ASP A 389 2.21 18.87 1.90
N PHE A 390 2.90 17.74 1.70
CA PHE A 390 4.20 17.43 2.29
C PHE A 390 5.37 17.75 1.34
N GLY A 391 5.17 18.68 0.40
CA GLY A 391 6.18 19.17 -0.53
C GLY A 391 6.56 18.19 -1.64
N ARG A 392 5.70 17.21 -1.95
CA ARG A 392 5.96 16.14 -2.94
C ARG A 392 5.09 16.29 -4.19
N LEU A 393 4.97 15.27 -5.02
CA LEU A 393 4.11 15.32 -6.22
C LEU A 393 2.64 15.21 -5.80
N ALA A 394 2.29 14.17 -5.05
CA ALA A 394 0.93 13.97 -4.57
C ALA A 394 0.73 14.63 -3.20
N LEU A 395 -0.47 15.12 -2.94
CA LEU A 395 -0.90 15.46 -1.59
C LEU A 395 -1.37 14.21 -0.85
N ALA A 396 -1.21 14.21 0.46
CA ALA A 396 -1.65 13.14 1.34
C ALA A 396 -3.07 13.41 1.84
N ASP A 397 -3.89 12.35 1.96
CA ASP A 397 -5.12 12.42 2.75
C ASP A 397 -4.77 12.81 4.19
N ILE A 398 -5.52 13.73 4.78
CA ILE A 398 -5.29 14.16 6.17
C ILE A 398 -6.55 13.93 6.99
N GLN A 399 -6.40 13.18 8.09
CA GLN A 399 -7.53 12.68 8.86
C GLN A 399 -7.30 12.87 10.35
N HIS A 400 -8.40 12.91 11.12
CA HIS A 400 -8.33 13.04 12.57
C HIS A 400 -9.43 12.22 13.24
N GLN A 401 -9.05 11.25 14.07
CA GLN A 401 -9.97 10.55 14.97
C GLN A 401 -10.05 11.33 16.28
N PRO A 402 -11.23 11.88 16.65
CA PRO A 402 -11.41 12.57 17.92
C PRO A 402 -11.30 11.61 19.12
N PRO A 403 -11.01 12.14 20.33
CA PRO A 403 -10.88 11.34 21.54
C PRO A 403 -12.21 10.67 21.91
N PRO A 404 -12.16 9.59 22.72
CA PRO A 404 -13.35 9.09 23.40
C PRO A 404 -14.11 10.24 24.12
N PRO A 405 -15.46 10.24 24.10
CA PRO A 405 -16.34 9.14 23.70
C PRO A 405 -16.63 9.04 22.19
N ALA A 406 -16.06 9.89 21.33
CA ALA A 406 -16.35 9.88 19.90
C ALA A 406 -16.24 8.48 19.29
N GLU A 407 -17.22 8.07 18.49
CA GLU A 407 -17.24 6.75 17.88
C GLU A 407 -16.11 6.58 16.85
N ILE A 408 -15.70 5.33 16.64
CA ILE A 408 -14.77 4.97 15.56
C ILE A 408 -15.64 4.52 14.40
N ASP A 409 -15.75 5.38 13.39
CA ASP A 409 -16.55 5.10 12.20
C ASP A 409 -16.04 3.83 11.50
N ARG A 410 -16.95 3.05 10.91
CA ARG A 410 -16.66 1.93 10.02
C ARG A 410 -16.15 2.37 8.64
N TYR A 411 -16.13 3.65 8.29
CA TYR A 411 -15.48 4.12 7.06
C TYR A 411 -14.07 4.65 7.30
N GLY A 412 -13.81 5.24 8.46
CA GLY A 412 -12.47 5.65 8.90
C GLY A 412 -12.53 6.91 9.72
N PRO A 413 -11.39 7.38 10.24
CA PRO A 413 -11.32 8.70 10.84
C PRO A 413 -11.78 9.76 9.81
N PRO A 414 -12.62 10.72 10.22
CA PRO A 414 -13.13 11.73 9.31
C PRO A 414 -12.03 12.69 8.84
N GLU A 415 -12.32 13.39 7.75
CA GLU A 415 -11.55 14.50 7.21
C GLU A 415 -11.43 15.63 8.26
N ILE A 416 -10.34 16.40 8.23
CA ILE A 416 -10.04 17.36 9.33
C ILE A 416 -10.94 18.60 9.36
N ASP A 417 -11.70 18.87 8.30
CA ASP A 417 -12.63 19.99 8.24
C ASP A 417 -13.96 19.72 8.96
N THR A 418 -14.23 18.45 9.30
CA THR A 418 -15.41 18.02 10.06
C THR A 418 -15.34 18.36 11.55
N SER A 419 -14.15 18.71 12.07
CA SER A 419 -13.93 19.02 13.48
C SER A 419 -13.06 20.25 13.69
N LEU A 420 -13.54 21.17 14.53
CA LEU A 420 -12.84 22.40 14.89
C LEU A 420 -11.46 22.13 15.54
N THR A 421 -11.31 21.01 16.26
CA THR A 421 -10.08 20.71 17.01
C THR A 421 -9.02 19.99 16.17
N ALA A 422 -9.41 19.33 15.07
CA ALA A 422 -8.53 18.52 14.24
C ALA A 422 -7.38 19.35 13.64
N PHE A 423 -7.70 20.54 13.11
CA PHE A 423 -6.73 21.44 12.49
C PHE A 423 -5.68 21.93 13.50
N SER A 424 -6.13 22.27 14.71
CA SER A 424 -5.24 22.69 15.81
C SER A 424 -4.34 21.54 16.27
N ALA A 425 -4.86 20.31 16.35
CA ALA A 425 -4.10 19.12 16.72
C ALA A 425 -2.96 18.88 15.75
N TRP A 426 -3.24 18.88 14.44
CA TRP A 426 -2.21 18.77 13.40
C TRP A 426 -1.19 19.90 13.45
N ALA A 427 -1.58 21.13 13.81
CA ALA A 427 -0.64 22.24 13.99
C ALA A 427 0.32 22.02 15.18
N TYR A 428 -0.11 21.36 16.26
CA TYR A 428 0.79 20.95 17.35
C TYR A 428 1.69 19.80 16.93
N LEU A 429 1.15 18.79 16.24
CA LEU A 429 1.91 17.66 15.71
C LEU A 429 2.99 18.11 14.72
N GLY A 430 2.72 19.13 13.93
CA GLY A 430 3.69 19.76 13.02
C GLY A 430 4.94 20.34 13.70
N CYS A 431 4.85 20.65 14.99
CA CYS A 431 5.98 21.08 15.81
C CYS A 431 6.63 19.94 16.61
N ALA A 432 5.92 18.83 16.81
CA ALA A 432 6.36 17.73 17.67
C ALA A 432 7.02 16.60 16.89
N LEU A 433 6.62 16.41 15.64
CA LEU A 433 7.03 15.31 14.79
C LEU A 433 8.00 15.80 13.72
N PRO A 434 9.04 15.02 13.37
CA PRO A 434 9.89 15.38 12.25
C PRO A 434 9.10 15.33 10.95
N PHE A 435 9.51 16.16 9.98
CA PHE A 435 8.92 16.17 8.66
C PHE A 435 9.06 14.79 8.00
N PRO A 436 8.00 14.24 7.38
CA PRO A 436 8.07 12.92 6.75
C PRO A 436 9.15 12.86 5.67
N PRO A 437 10.07 11.88 5.71
CA PRO A 437 11.18 11.80 4.74
C PRO A 437 10.73 11.28 3.36
N THR A 438 9.67 10.47 3.33
CA THR A 438 9.12 9.78 2.16
C THR A 438 7.84 10.44 1.65
N GLU A 439 7.39 10.04 0.46
CA GLU A 439 6.10 10.46 -0.07
C GLU A 439 4.95 9.83 0.73
N VAL A 440 4.30 10.66 1.54
CA VAL A 440 3.16 10.28 2.37
C VAL A 440 1.92 10.26 1.50
N GLN A 441 1.18 9.15 1.56
CA GLN A 441 -0.09 8.99 0.89
C GLN A 441 -1.27 9.34 1.81
N ALA A 442 -1.16 9.02 3.10
CA ALA A 442 -2.18 9.32 4.10
C ALA A 442 -1.54 9.63 5.46
N ALA A 443 -2.09 10.61 6.16
CA ALA A 443 -1.67 11.06 7.47
C ALA A 443 -2.89 11.09 8.40
N THR A 444 -2.87 10.27 9.46
CA THR A 444 -3.98 10.14 10.41
C THR A 444 -3.51 10.52 11.81
N ALA A 445 -4.18 11.47 12.45
CA ALA A 445 -3.99 11.79 13.86
C ALA A 445 -5.06 11.08 14.68
N TRP A 446 -4.67 10.04 15.42
CA TRP A 446 -5.57 9.23 16.21
C TRP A 446 -5.53 9.61 17.68
N GLU A 447 -6.48 10.41 18.15
CA GLU A 447 -6.56 10.77 19.56
C GLU A 447 -7.23 9.63 20.34
N PHE A 448 -6.45 8.90 21.13
CA PHE A 448 -6.95 7.72 21.84
C PHE A 448 -7.30 8.01 23.30
N TRP A 449 -6.84 9.12 23.85
CA TRP A 449 -7.11 9.52 25.23
C TRP A 449 -7.09 11.05 25.39
N SER A 450 -7.98 11.57 26.23
CA SER A 450 -7.93 12.96 26.71
C SER A 450 -8.45 13.02 28.13
N GLY A 451 -7.91 13.89 28.97
CA GLY A 451 -8.34 13.97 30.37
C GLY A 451 -7.44 14.83 31.27
N PRO A 452 -7.72 14.85 32.58
CA PRO A 452 -6.91 15.56 33.56
C PRO A 452 -5.54 14.88 33.73
N LEU A 453 -4.52 15.71 33.96
CA LEU A 453 -3.18 15.33 34.40
C LEU A 453 -2.97 15.81 35.85
N PRO A 454 -1.91 15.36 36.54
CA PRO A 454 -1.58 15.88 37.86
C PRO A 454 -1.43 17.42 37.87
N GLU A 455 -1.63 18.03 39.03
CA GLU A 455 -1.48 19.49 39.25
C GLU A 455 -2.37 20.37 38.36
N GLN A 456 -3.63 19.98 38.18
CA GLN A 456 -4.65 20.72 37.40
C GLN A 456 -4.28 20.93 35.92
N ALA A 457 -3.31 20.16 35.42
CA ALA A 457 -3.01 20.13 33.99
C ALA A 457 -4.04 19.27 33.24
N THR A 458 -4.07 19.37 31.93
CA THR A 458 -4.88 18.51 31.05
C THR A 458 -4.01 17.93 29.93
N GLY A 459 -4.39 16.78 29.42
CA GLY A 459 -3.62 16.05 28.43
C GLY A 459 -4.49 15.52 27.31
N ARG A 460 -3.91 15.49 26.11
CA ARG A 460 -4.46 14.81 24.92
C ARG A 460 -3.38 13.91 24.35
N TRP A 461 -3.68 12.64 24.17
CA TRP A 461 -2.73 11.67 23.63
C TRP A 461 -3.13 11.27 22.22
N LEU A 462 -2.24 11.57 21.29
CA LEU A 462 -2.44 11.30 19.88
C LEU A 462 -1.40 10.30 19.41
N CYS A 463 -1.84 9.36 18.58
CA CYS A 463 -0.97 8.55 17.77
C CYS A 463 -1.09 8.96 16.32
N THR A 464 -0.01 9.48 15.76
CA THR A 464 0.03 9.95 14.38
C THR A 464 0.59 8.85 13.49
N ARG A 465 -0.18 8.46 12.48
CA ARG A 465 0.20 7.47 11.48
C ARG A 465 0.46 8.15 10.15
N PHE A 466 1.66 7.97 9.60
CA PHE A 466 2.00 8.29 8.21
C PHE A 466 2.08 6.99 7.42
N THR A 467 1.29 6.88 6.36
CA THR A 467 1.33 5.77 5.40
C THR A 467 2.00 6.27 4.12
N ASN A 468 3.04 5.58 3.68
CA ASN A 468 3.86 6.00 2.55
C ASN A 468 3.41 5.34 1.25
N ALA A 469 3.76 5.96 0.11
CA ALA A 469 3.42 5.46 -1.22
C ALA A 469 3.96 4.03 -1.51
N ASP A 470 5.10 3.67 -0.92
CA ASP A 470 5.71 2.34 -1.02
C ASP A 470 5.04 1.26 -0.14
N GLY A 471 4.02 1.64 0.64
CA GLY A 471 3.30 0.75 1.55
C GLY A 471 3.91 0.63 2.96
N THR A 472 5.05 1.27 3.21
CA THR A 472 5.60 1.38 4.57
C THR A 472 4.79 2.35 5.43
N SER A 473 5.01 2.34 6.74
CA SER A 473 4.36 3.30 7.63
C SER A 473 5.21 3.67 8.84
N THR A 474 4.96 4.84 9.38
CA THR A 474 5.54 5.31 10.65
C THR A 474 4.42 5.76 11.57
N THR A 475 4.45 5.31 12.81
CA THR A 475 3.47 5.67 13.85
C THR A 475 4.21 6.30 15.02
N ARG A 476 3.72 7.45 15.49
CA ARG A 476 4.35 8.21 16.59
C ARG A 476 3.30 8.65 17.58
N ALA A 477 3.48 8.28 18.84
CA ALA A 477 2.63 8.78 19.91
C ALA A 477 3.17 10.13 20.44
N THR A 478 2.27 11.02 20.80
CA THR A 478 2.58 12.36 21.31
C THR A 478 1.55 12.76 22.37
N LEU A 479 2.04 13.21 23.53
CA LEU A 479 1.23 13.86 24.55
C LEU A 479 1.23 15.37 24.29
N LEU A 480 0.05 15.95 24.11
CA LEU A 480 -0.18 17.39 24.19
C LEU A 480 -0.62 17.70 25.62
N ALA A 481 0.29 18.21 26.44
CA ALA A 481 0.02 18.60 27.82
C ALA A 481 -0.24 20.11 27.90
N TYR A 482 -1.39 20.50 28.44
CA TYR A 482 -1.74 21.89 28.71
C TYR A 482 -1.64 22.17 30.21
N ALA A 483 -0.80 23.15 30.56
CA ALA A 483 -0.65 23.63 31.93
C ALA A 483 -0.30 25.12 31.91
N GLN A 484 -0.83 25.89 32.86
CA GLN A 484 -0.55 27.33 33.01
C GLN A 484 -0.69 28.13 31.70
N GLY A 485 -1.76 27.90 30.92
CA GLY A 485 -1.98 28.63 29.67
C GLY A 485 -1.14 28.18 28.48
N ARG A 486 -0.29 27.16 28.63
CA ARG A 486 0.65 26.71 27.58
C ARG A 486 0.49 25.23 27.27
N THR A 487 0.36 24.92 25.98
CA THR A 487 0.42 23.55 25.46
C THR A 487 1.85 23.18 25.08
N THR A 488 2.35 22.07 25.60
CA THR A 488 3.63 21.45 25.24
C THR A 488 3.37 20.12 24.57
N ALA A 489 4.06 19.85 23.46
CA ALA A 489 3.98 18.58 22.76
C ALA A 489 5.20 17.72 23.09
N ILE A 490 4.96 16.49 23.55
CA ILE A 490 5.98 15.58 24.05
C ILE A 490 5.86 14.29 23.23
N PRO A 491 6.81 13.99 22.33
CA PRO A 491 6.86 12.71 21.65
C PRO A 491 7.04 11.59 22.67
N THR A 492 6.27 10.51 22.58
CA THR A 492 6.26 9.48 23.63
C THR A 492 6.71 8.12 23.13
N GLY A 493 6.80 7.90 21.82
CA GLY A 493 7.39 6.70 21.22
C GLY A 493 7.13 6.62 19.73
N GLU A 494 7.89 5.79 19.03
CA GLU A 494 7.77 5.55 17.59
C GLU A 494 7.76 4.04 17.30
N ARG A 495 6.97 3.64 16.30
CA ARG A 495 6.96 2.29 15.73
C ARG A 495 6.82 2.40 14.22
N THR A 496 7.44 1.50 13.48
CA THR A 496 7.42 1.50 12.00
C THR A 496 6.83 0.21 11.46
N ASN A 497 6.21 0.30 10.28
CA ASN A 497 5.64 -0.83 9.54
C ASN A 497 4.60 -1.66 10.33
N THR A 498 3.78 -0.97 11.14
CA THR A 498 2.70 -1.58 11.93
C THR A 498 1.33 -1.16 11.40
N TRP A 499 0.28 -1.79 11.90
CA TRP A 499 -1.12 -1.35 11.70
C TRP A 499 -1.61 -0.43 12.82
N ASP A 500 -0.73 -0.02 13.73
CA ASP A 500 -1.08 0.76 14.91
C ASP A 500 -1.79 2.06 14.51
N CYS A 501 -2.76 2.45 15.34
CA CYS A 501 -3.50 3.71 15.19
C CYS A 501 -4.27 3.77 13.86
N SER A 502 -4.88 2.63 13.53
CA SER A 502 -5.70 2.45 12.34
C SER A 502 -6.97 1.67 12.68
N ARG A 503 -7.81 1.48 11.66
CA ARG A 503 -9.03 0.67 11.76
C ARG A 503 -8.74 -0.79 12.13
N LEU A 504 -7.55 -1.29 11.83
CA LEU A 504 -7.11 -2.67 12.09
C LEU A 504 -6.53 -2.85 13.50
N THR A 505 -5.77 -1.86 13.99
CA THR A 505 -5.21 -1.87 15.35
C THR A 505 -5.55 -0.55 16.05
N ARG A 506 -6.61 -0.59 16.86
CA ARG A 506 -7.21 0.58 17.52
C ARG A 506 -6.73 0.74 18.97
N ASP A 507 -6.33 -0.37 19.58
CA ASP A 507 -6.03 -0.44 21.00
C ASP A 507 -4.53 -0.21 21.19
N VAL A 508 -4.18 1.02 21.56
CA VAL A 508 -2.80 1.46 21.78
C VAL A 508 -2.60 2.02 23.18
N VAL A 509 -1.36 1.97 23.64
CA VAL A 509 -0.93 2.44 24.96
C VAL A 509 0.30 3.29 24.80
N SER A 510 0.43 4.33 25.59
CA SER A 510 1.66 5.12 25.62
C SER A 510 2.01 5.60 27.03
N GLY A 511 3.31 5.73 27.29
CA GLY A 511 3.79 6.32 28.53
C GLY A 511 5.01 7.21 28.31
N THR A 512 5.17 8.18 29.21
CA THR A 512 6.28 9.14 29.17
C THR A 512 6.53 9.78 30.53
N TRP A 513 7.74 10.30 30.72
CA TRP A 513 8.05 11.20 31.81
C TRP A 513 7.54 12.61 31.49
N TRP A 514 6.81 13.20 32.43
CA TRP A 514 6.28 14.55 32.32
C TRP A 514 6.64 15.36 33.57
N ARG A 515 7.11 16.60 33.36
CA ARG A 515 7.40 17.53 34.43
C ARG A 515 6.21 18.46 34.63
N ALA A 516 5.61 18.39 35.81
CA ALA A 516 4.52 19.26 36.19
C ALA A 516 4.99 20.70 36.42
N PRO A 517 4.09 21.69 36.47
CA PRO A 517 4.45 23.08 36.71
C PRO A 517 5.18 23.33 38.03
N SER A 518 4.92 22.53 39.07
CA SER A 518 5.68 22.58 40.33
C SER A 518 7.16 22.20 40.17
N GLY A 519 7.53 21.62 39.03
CA GLY A 519 8.84 21.04 38.77
C GLY A 519 8.93 19.56 39.12
N ARG A 520 7.89 18.96 39.73
CA ARG A 520 7.83 17.53 40.07
C ARG A 520 7.68 16.66 38.83
N TRP A 521 8.41 15.56 38.79
CA TRP A 521 8.27 14.56 37.72
C TRP A 521 7.14 13.58 38.03
N TYR A 522 6.43 13.19 36.98
CA TYR A 522 5.46 12.11 36.98
C TYR A 522 5.76 11.20 35.80
N TYR A 523 5.64 9.89 36.00
CA TYR A 523 5.47 8.99 34.88
C TYR A 523 3.98 8.88 34.58
N LEU A 524 3.60 9.25 33.37
CA LEU A 524 2.22 9.21 32.88
C LEU A 524 2.06 8.02 31.94
N ALA A 525 0.93 7.32 32.05
CA ALA A 525 0.52 6.31 31.09
C ALA A 525 -0.94 6.52 30.71
N ALA A 526 -1.22 6.48 29.41
CA ALA A 526 -2.56 6.58 28.85
C ALA A 526 -2.81 5.44 27.85
N ALA A 527 -4.06 5.05 27.73
CA ALA A 527 -4.49 3.88 26.98
C ALA A 527 -5.78 4.15 26.21
N SER A 528 -5.99 3.37 25.15
CA SER A 528 -7.24 3.38 24.38
C SER A 528 -8.42 2.85 25.19
N ARG A 529 -9.65 3.23 24.79
CA ARG A 529 -10.89 2.97 25.56
C ARG A 529 -11.20 1.51 25.91
N ARG A 530 -10.67 0.52 25.17
CA ARG A 530 -10.88 -0.91 25.46
C ARG A 530 -9.85 -1.51 26.41
N ILE A 531 -8.82 -0.75 26.79
CA ILE A 531 -7.81 -1.22 27.73
C ILE A 531 -8.45 -1.26 29.12
N THR A 532 -8.42 -2.43 29.75
CA THR A 532 -9.07 -2.67 31.05
C THR A 532 -8.12 -2.48 32.22
N GLN A 533 -6.81 -2.63 31.99
CA GLN A 533 -5.81 -2.50 33.05
C GLN A 533 -4.50 -1.94 32.51
N LEU A 534 -3.90 -1.02 33.28
CA LEU A 534 -2.56 -0.48 33.10
C LEU A 534 -1.67 -0.87 34.28
N SER A 535 -0.42 -1.21 33.98
CA SER A 535 0.61 -1.48 34.98
C SER A 535 1.86 -0.66 34.68
N ILE A 536 2.30 0.13 35.66
CA ILE A 536 3.54 0.89 35.61
C ILE A 536 4.45 0.30 36.69
N MET A 537 5.62 -0.19 36.28
CA MET A 537 6.60 -0.77 37.19
C MET A 537 8.00 -0.25 36.88
N GLY A 538 8.83 -0.05 37.89
CA GLY A 538 10.23 0.31 37.67
C GLY A 538 10.89 0.96 38.87
N VAL A 539 12.21 1.10 38.81
CA VAL A 539 12.98 1.80 39.85
C VAL A 539 12.60 3.29 39.86
N GLY A 540 12.45 3.88 41.04
CA GLY A 540 12.16 5.31 41.18
C GLY A 540 10.71 5.71 40.91
N VAL A 541 9.80 4.74 40.77
CA VAL A 541 8.34 4.95 40.79
C VAL A 541 7.70 4.01 41.79
N VAL A 542 6.48 4.34 42.23
CA VAL A 542 5.65 3.38 42.96
C VAL A 542 4.97 2.48 41.93
N ASP A 543 5.20 1.18 42.04
CA ASP A 543 4.53 0.17 41.22
C ASP A 543 3.01 0.38 41.31
N THR A 544 2.38 0.60 40.17
CA THR A 544 0.98 0.99 40.08
C THR A 544 0.23 0.03 39.17
N LEU A 545 -0.89 -0.47 39.67
CA LEU A 545 -1.87 -1.23 38.90
C LEU A 545 -3.17 -0.43 38.88
N SER A 546 -3.67 -0.09 37.69
CA SER A 546 -4.88 0.71 37.54
C SER A 546 -5.88 0.05 36.60
N ALA A 547 -7.15 -0.01 37.00
CA ALA A 547 -8.27 -0.45 36.16
C ALA A 547 -8.87 0.69 35.31
N SER A 548 -8.07 1.72 35.02
CA SER A 548 -8.45 2.89 34.24
C SER A 548 -7.58 3.00 32.98
N THR A 549 -8.04 3.78 32.01
CA THR A 549 -7.29 4.12 30.78
C THR A 549 -6.19 5.15 31.02
N PHE A 550 -6.02 5.65 32.25
CA PHE A 550 -4.97 6.60 32.61
C PHE A 550 -4.43 6.35 34.01
N SER A 551 -3.11 6.34 34.14
CA SER A 551 -2.43 6.24 35.42
C SER A 551 -1.25 7.20 35.47
N SER A 552 -0.97 7.72 36.66
CA SER A 552 0.19 8.57 36.92
C SER A 552 0.86 8.15 38.22
N THR A 553 2.18 8.03 38.21
CA THR A 553 2.98 7.74 39.41
C THR A 553 4.03 8.84 39.61
N PRO A 554 4.22 9.37 40.83
CA PRO A 554 5.29 10.33 41.09
C PRO A 554 6.66 9.77 40.75
N GLY A 555 7.49 10.59 40.11
CA GLY A 555 8.87 10.28 39.76
C GLY A 555 9.89 10.80 40.77
N PRO A 556 11.19 10.58 40.49
CA PRO A 556 12.28 11.09 41.32
C PRO A 556 12.38 12.63 41.25
N VAL A 557 12.97 13.22 42.29
CA VAL A 557 13.34 14.64 42.28
C VAL A 557 14.57 14.79 41.39
N SER A 558 14.41 15.45 40.25
CA SER A 558 15.47 15.66 39.26
C SER A 558 15.27 16.96 38.50
N THR A 559 16.36 17.62 38.12
CA THR A 559 16.32 18.83 37.28
C THR A 559 16.23 18.49 35.78
N THR A 560 16.64 17.27 35.39
CA THR A 560 16.61 16.74 34.03
C THR A 560 15.60 15.62 33.88
N THR A 561 15.22 15.29 32.64
CA THR A 561 14.30 14.17 32.37
C THR A 561 14.86 12.86 32.92
N PRO A 562 14.12 12.13 33.77
CA PRO A 562 14.57 10.86 34.29
C PRO A 562 14.85 9.85 33.17
N ARG A 563 16.04 9.24 33.19
CA ARG A 563 16.44 8.16 32.26
C ARG A 563 16.31 6.79 32.91
N ILE A 564 15.26 6.59 33.69
CA ILE A 564 15.01 5.31 34.36
C ILE A 564 14.09 4.46 33.49
N LYS A 565 14.47 3.20 33.31
CA LYS A 565 13.67 2.23 32.56
C LYS A 565 12.39 1.91 33.34
N ILE A 566 11.26 2.30 32.76
CA ILE A 566 9.92 1.95 33.24
C ILE A 566 9.35 0.84 32.38
N THR A 567 8.83 -0.20 33.02
CA THR A 567 8.06 -1.27 32.37
C THR A 567 6.60 -0.88 32.40
N LEU A 568 6.06 -0.55 31.21
CA LEU A 568 4.64 -0.32 31.01
C LEU A 568 4.00 -1.59 30.43
N LYS A 569 2.91 -2.05 31.03
CA LYS A 569 2.08 -3.15 30.52
C LYS A 569 0.62 -2.74 30.51
N ALA A 570 -0.14 -3.38 29.62
CA ALA A 570 -1.58 -3.18 29.53
C ALA A 570 -2.28 -4.45 29.07
N THR A 571 -3.56 -4.56 29.37
CA THR A 571 -4.40 -5.68 28.95
C THR A 571 -5.68 -5.19 28.28
N VAL A 572 -6.14 -5.97 27.31
CA VAL A 572 -7.46 -5.85 26.67
C VAL A 572 -8.31 -7.07 27.03
N PRO A 573 -9.66 -7.02 26.90
CA PRO A 573 -10.54 -8.12 27.25
C PRO A 573 -10.16 -9.45 26.58
N ASP A 574 -9.65 -9.39 25.35
CA ASP A 574 -9.31 -10.55 24.54
C ASP A 574 -7.91 -11.12 24.89
N GLY A 575 -7.24 -10.60 25.92
CA GLY A 575 -5.94 -11.06 26.43
C GLY A 575 -4.71 -10.66 25.60
N ALA A 576 -4.90 -10.07 24.42
CA ALA A 576 -3.80 -9.62 23.56
C ALA A 576 -3.01 -8.44 24.17
N ALA A 577 -1.68 -8.46 24.03
CA ALA A 577 -0.86 -7.33 24.44
C ALA A 577 -0.99 -6.19 23.40
N PRO A 578 -1.47 -5.00 23.77
CA PRO A 578 -1.58 -3.87 22.85
C PRO A 578 -0.18 -3.31 22.52
N PRO A 579 0.02 -2.68 21.35
CA PRO A 579 1.23 -1.91 21.05
C PRO A 579 1.44 -0.80 22.09
N ILE A 580 2.68 -0.72 22.58
CA ILE A 580 3.12 0.26 23.57
C ILE A 580 4.08 1.24 22.91
N PHE A 581 3.78 2.53 23.06
CA PHE A 581 4.63 3.65 22.64
C PHE A 581 5.31 4.26 23.87
N GLN A 582 6.61 4.02 24.01
CA GLN A 582 7.42 4.56 25.10
C GLN A 582 8.79 4.94 24.54
N GLN A 583 9.37 6.05 25.01
CA GLN A 583 10.74 6.39 24.71
C GLN A 583 11.65 5.36 25.39
N THR A 584 12.46 4.67 24.60
CA THR A 584 13.57 3.88 25.11
C THR A 584 14.72 4.83 25.38
N TYR A 585 14.99 5.10 26.65
CA TYR A 585 16.24 5.71 27.06
C TYR A 585 17.28 4.60 27.10
N GLU A 586 18.27 4.63 26.20
CA GLU A 586 19.49 3.85 26.43
C GLU A 586 20.13 4.38 27.72
N PRO A 587 20.49 3.49 28.66
CA PRO A 587 21.08 3.87 29.94
C PRO A 587 22.43 4.58 29.76
#